data_AF-A0A8T5F8R7-F1
#
_entry.id   AF-A0A8T5F8R7-F1
#
_cell.length_a   1.000
_cell.length_b   1.000
_cell.length_c   1.000
_cell.angle_alpha   90.00
_cell.angle_beta   90.00
_cell.angle_gamma   90.00
#
_symmetry.space_group_name_H-M   'P 1'
#
loop_
_entity.id
_entity.type
_entity.pdbx_description
1 polymer ?
#
loop_
_entity_poly.entity_id
_entity_poly.type
_entity_poly.pdbx_seq_one_letter_code
_entity_poly.pdbx_strand_id
1 'polypeptide(L)' 'MISERDQSKMDDFLPSQDKKLYRKKKILSLKLRGKKNWEISEKLGYSLSTIEKDLHEIRRFFGGLIN' A
#
# COMPACT_ATOMS: atom_id res chain seq x y z
N MET A 1 -13.38 18.02 1.54
CA MET A 1 -12.07 17.58 1.02
C MET A 1 -11.15 17.36 2.22
N ILE A 2 -10.86 16.12 2.58
CA ILE A 2 -9.96 15.84 3.70
C ILE A 2 -8.54 16.03 3.18
N SER A 3 -7.86 17.02 3.75
CA SER A 3 -6.47 17.40 3.45
C SER A 3 -5.54 16.24 3.80
N GLU A 4 -4.53 15.99 2.97
CA GLU A 4 -3.51 14.94 3.17
C GLU A 4 -2.78 15.05 4.54
N ARG A 5 -2.92 16.19 5.25
CA ARG A 5 -2.39 16.40 6.60
C ARG A 5 -3.16 15.71 7.74
N ASP A 6 -4.43 15.33 7.53
CA ASP A 6 -5.21 14.59 8.57
C ASP A 6 -4.89 13.09 8.62
N GLN A 7 -4.21 12.58 7.59
CA GLN A 7 -3.89 11.15 7.48
C GLN A 7 -2.85 10.71 8.51
N SER A 8 -1.92 11.60 8.87
CA SER A 8 -0.83 11.34 9.81
C SER A 8 -1.28 11.13 11.26
N LYS A 9 -2.45 11.64 11.68
CA LYS A 9 -2.93 11.51 13.07
C LYS A 9 -3.85 10.31 13.30
N MET A 10 -4.48 9.79 12.25
CA MET A 10 -5.30 8.57 12.37
C MET A 10 -4.49 7.28 12.34
N ASP A 11 -3.26 7.33 11.80
CA ASP A 11 -2.42 6.15 11.73
C ASP A 11 -2.07 5.61 13.11
N ASP A 12 -1.98 6.41 14.19
CA ASP A 12 -1.60 5.90 15.51
C ASP A 12 -2.71 5.09 16.23
N PHE A 13 -3.96 5.22 15.82
CA PHE A 13 -5.12 4.57 16.47
C PHE A 13 -5.71 3.39 15.70
N LEU A 14 -5.21 3.10 14.50
CA LEU A 14 -5.68 1.97 13.71
C LEU A 14 -5.03 0.65 14.19
N PRO A 15 -5.82 -0.42 14.41
CA PRO A 15 -5.29 -1.77 14.57
C PRO A 15 -4.25 -2.10 13.48
N SER A 16 -3.21 -2.86 13.83
CA SER A 16 -2.10 -3.17 12.91
C SER A 16 -2.57 -3.81 11.58
N GLN A 17 -3.67 -4.57 11.61
CA GLN A 17 -4.32 -5.14 10.44
C GLN A 17 -4.90 -4.07 9.50
N ASP A 18 -5.51 -3.00 10.04
CA ASP A 18 -6.09 -1.93 9.26
C ASP A 18 -5.03 -1.07 8.58
N LYS A 19 -3.90 -0.81 9.27
CA LYS A 19 -2.74 -0.12 8.67
C LYS A 19 -2.18 -0.92 7.48
N LYS A 20 -2.04 -2.25 7.64
CA LYS A 20 -1.57 -3.14 6.55
C LYS A 20 -2.54 -3.15 5.38
N LEU A 21 -3.85 -3.23 5.65
CA LEU A 21 -4.88 -3.21 4.61
C LEU A 21 -4.91 -1.87 3.86
N TYR A 22 -4.82 -0.76 4.59
CA TYR A 22 -4.74 0.58 4.01
C TYR A 22 -3.51 0.74 3.11
N ARG A 23 -2.33 0.33 3.60
CA ARG A 23 -1.09 0.34 2.82
C ARG A 23 -1.21 -0.49 1.55
N LYS A 24 -1.73 -1.72 1.63
CA LYS A 24 -1.97 -2.57 0.47
C LYS A 24 -2.91 -1.94 -0.56
N LYS A 25 -4.00 -1.31 -0.12
CA LYS A 25 -4.92 -0.57 -1.01
C LYS A 25 -4.21 0.58 -1.73
N LYS A 26 -3.37 1.34 -1.03
CA LYS A 26 -2.57 2.42 -1.64
C LYS A 26 -1.54 1.90 -2.63
N ILE A 27 -0.80 0.84 -2.27
CA ILE A 27 0.16 0.16 -3.15
C ILE A 27 -0.53 -0.28 -4.44
N LEU A 28 -1.68 -0.97 -4.33
CA LEU A 28 -2.44 -1.44 -5.48
C LEU A 28 -2.93 -0.28 -6.36
N SER A 29 -3.47 0.78 -5.76
CA SER A 29 -3.91 1.97 -6.52
C SER A 29 -2.76 2.62 -7.30
N LEU A 30 -1.57 2.74 -6.70
CA LEU A 30 -0.39 3.27 -7.38
C LEU A 30 0.13 2.34 -8.47
N LYS A 31 0.04 1.02 -8.27
CA LYS A 31 0.36 0.03 -9.29
C LYS A 31 -0.55 0.11 -10.51
N LEU A 32 -1.86 0.25 -10.31
CA LEU A 32 -2.82 0.44 -11.40
C LEU A 32 -2.56 1.73 -12.19
N ARG A 33 -1.90 2.73 -11.57
CA ARG A 33 -1.44 3.96 -12.22
C ARG A 33 -0.06 3.83 -12.90
N GLY A 34 0.49 2.62 -12.99
CA GLY A 34 1.76 2.35 -13.66
C GLY A 34 3.03 2.66 -12.85
N LYS A 35 2.92 2.98 -11.55
CA LYS A 35 4.09 3.31 -10.73
C LYS A 35 5.00 2.10 -10.48
N LYS A 36 6.32 2.33 -10.52
CA LYS A 36 7.34 1.33 -10.18
C LYS A 36 7.41 1.13 -8.66
N ASN A 37 7.95 -0.01 -8.22
CA ASN A 37 7.99 -0.35 -6.79
C ASN A 37 8.79 0.69 -5.97
N TRP A 38 9.90 1.18 -6.53
CA TRP A 38 10.74 2.20 -5.89
C TRP A 38 10.03 3.55 -5.77
N GLU A 39 9.29 3.98 -6.79
CA GLU A 39 8.47 5.22 -6.71
C GLU A 39 7.40 5.12 -5.61
N ILE A 40 6.82 3.93 -5.44
CA ILE A 40 5.82 3.66 -4.40
C ILE A 40 6.47 3.66 -3.01
N SER A 41 7.66 3.07 -2.90
CA SER A 41 8.46 3.04 -1.68
C SER A 41 8.79 4.45 -1.21
N GLU A 42 9.32 5.31 -2.09
CA GLU A 42 9.59 6.71 -1.79
C GLU A 42 8.31 7.48 -1.42
N LYS A 43 7.23 7.30 -2.19
CA LYS A 43 5.98 8.02 -1.96
C LYS A 43 5.29 7.66 -0.65
N LEU A 44 5.37 6.40 -0.22
CA LEU A 44 4.69 5.92 0.98
C LEU A 44 5.63 5.88 2.21
N GLY A 45 6.92 6.14 2.05
CA GLY A 45 7.89 6.10 3.14
C GLY A 45 8.15 4.70 3.71
N TYR A 46 7.91 3.64 2.92
CA TYR A 46 8.20 2.26 3.31
C TYR A 46 9.39 1.71 2.54
N SER A 47 10.10 0.74 3.13
CA SER A 47 11.17 0.04 2.41
C SER A 47 10.66 -0.66 1.15
N LEU A 48 11.51 -0.78 0.13
CA LEU A 48 11.19 -1.50 -1.10
C LEU A 48 10.75 -2.94 -0.81
N SER A 49 11.42 -3.61 0.13
CA SER A 49 11.09 -4.97 0.57
C SER A 49 9.67 -5.07 1.16
N THR A 50 9.23 -4.06 1.91
CA THR A 50 7.86 -3.99 2.44
C THR A 50 6.84 -3.94 1.30
N ILE A 51 7.09 -3.08 0.30
CA ILE A 51 6.22 -2.94 -0.87
C ILE A 51 6.12 -4.27 -1.64
N GLU A 52 7.26 -4.93 -1.85
CA GLU A 52 7.33 -6.20 -2.57
C GLU A 52 6.61 -7.34 -1.85
N LYS A 53 6.77 -7.45 -0.52
CA LYS A 53 6.05 -8.43 0.30
C LYS A 53 4.55 -8.22 0.22
N ASP A 54 4.08 -6.97 0.36
CA ASP A 54 2.66 -6.66 0.26
C ASP A 54 2.10 -6.93 -1.15
N LEU A 55 2.86 -6.63 -2.20
CA LEU A 55 2.49 -6.99 -3.58
C LEU A 55 2.42 -8.49 -3.78
N HIS A 56 3.36 -9.25 -3.24
CA HIS A 56 3.33 -10.71 -3.29
C HIS A 56 2.10 -11.28 -2.57
N GLU A 57 1.76 -10.73 -1.39
CA GLU A 57 0.55 -11.11 -0.67
C GLU A 57 -0.73 -10.75 -1.45
N ILE A 58 -0.80 -9.56 -2.06
CA ILE A 58 -1.91 -9.16 -2.93
C ILE A 58 -2.03 -10.13 -4.11
N ARG A 59 -0.92 -10.41 -4.81
CA ARG A 59 -0.89 -11.38 -5.91
C ARG A 59 -1.31 -12.77 -5.46
N ARG A 60 -0.93 -13.24 -4.28
CA ARG A 60 -1.37 -14.54 -3.76
C ARG A 60 -2.89 -14.57 -3.49
N PHE A 61 -3.48 -13.43 -3.10
CA PHE A 61 -4.91 -13.32 -2.83
C PHE A 61 -5.76 -13.20 -4.10
N PHE A 62 -5.27 -12.48 -5.12
CA PHE A 62 -5.98 -12.24 -6.39
C PHE A 62 -5.54 -13.14 -7.56
N GLY A 63 -4.37 -13.78 -7.44
CA GLY A 63 -3.69 -14.57 -8.47
C GLY A 63 -4.27 -15.96 -8.73
N GLY A 64 -5.54 -16.18 -8.38
CA GLY A 64 -6.36 -17.17 -9.05
C GLY A 64 -7.03 -16.64 -10.34
N LEU A 65 -6.96 -15.33 -10.62
CA LEU A 65 -7.82 -14.70 -11.63
C LEU A 65 -7.14 -13.73 -12.59
N ILE A 66 -5.81 -13.59 -12.56
CA ILE A 66 -5.08 -12.73 -13.50
C ILE A 66 -3.81 -13.45 -13.95
N ASN A 67 -3.93 -14.19 -15.05
CA ASN A 67 -2.82 -14.52 -15.95
C ASN A 67 -2.74 -13.43 -17.02
#